data_AF-A0A0J7K9I7-F1
#
_entry.id   AF-A0A0J7K9I7-F1
#
_cell.length_a   1.000
_cell.length_b   1.000
_cell.length_c   1.000
_cell.angle_alpha   90.00
_cell.angle_beta   90.00
_cell.angle_gamma   90.00
#
_symmetry.space_group_name_H-M   'P 1'
#
loop_
_entity.id
_entity.type
_entity.pdbx_description
1 polymer ?
#
loop_
_entity_poly.entity_id
_entity_poly.type
_entity_poly.pdbx_seq_one_letter_code
_entity_poly.pdbx_strand_id
1 'polypeptide(L)'
;MHSHVSVVHNGKADYIHETGYTQCMRMLQDGTFSLGAGNIIHGLKSNQTSFHSLTLAGRISNDGSCKGTQYSDPYGTWDNVVVQATVKISVKTSHVPVQLNSGKIILKSGTVCRLSESFCLDSDDGYTYWKPVPTSSCNFHKYDVLYEGPAIKIMDDAENPSSPIIYSLTTQDITFALTKTKEQPLCGYTLFCTEHPKLFIFETKEGTAFVNRGIIPVDNLDIFAYMNSKFVYVEKHIRQQMTSLYHNVIQQKCELERQVITNALSFATLQPDEFAYQLMKGPGYMAVTTGEVTHIIKCVPVDVTIRKTEECFTELPVTARNTSLFLTPKSRIITKFGNQKECSYELPTMYRIEDTWVQFTPEPQVRQLPPQQLQPMTALSWEYLTPGPLAISGIYSEKDLEKLRDHIMFPAEKPALLNTVARGISGHSIDTNTISMYNLLDEASLNKIAENAASRVWNGFVTFGSATAGIFGIMVIIRIIKLVIDTAIHGYALHTVYGWSMHLLGAIWSSLTHLLLHLARVGSINRSNSNDDNKSPSAPEDPPALPTEPPVLIEIPKTDKNIRPNIESATINFPPDTNPFRHLSNVPDSIQFQHLSNRLKDIEQIPTSTSEFVPK
;
A
#
# COMPACT_ATOMS: atom_id res chain seq x y z
N MET A 1 -35.17 75.63 11.12
CA MET A 1 -35.13 74.33 10.40
C MET A 1 -34.20 73.41 11.17
N HIS A 2 -34.78 72.48 11.93
CA HIS A 2 -34.02 71.48 12.68
C HIS A 2 -33.69 70.33 11.72
N SER A 3 -32.42 70.19 11.34
CA SER A 3 -31.92 69.01 10.64
C SER A 3 -31.92 67.86 11.66
N HIS A 4 -32.93 67.00 11.61
CA HIS A 4 -32.96 65.78 12.41
C HIS A 4 -32.13 64.71 11.69
N VAL A 5 -30.89 64.50 12.15
CA VAL A 5 -30.14 63.27 11.85
C VAL A 5 -30.82 62.15 12.63
N SER A 6 -31.72 61.41 11.99
CA SER A 6 -32.31 60.21 12.59
C SER A 6 -31.28 59.09 12.50
N VAL A 7 -30.54 58.86 13.58
CA VAL A 7 -29.62 57.72 13.68
C VAL A 7 -30.46 56.44 13.63
N VAL A 8 -30.26 55.64 12.57
CA VAL A 8 -30.93 54.32 12.42
C VAL A 8 -30.43 53.35 13.49
N HIS A 9 -31.19 52.28 13.75
CA HIS A 9 -30.72 51.20 14.64
C HIS A 9 -29.39 50.64 14.11
N ASN A 10 -28.38 50.50 14.98
CA ASN A 10 -26.97 50.23 14.62
C ASN A 10 -26.32 51.27 13.66
N GLY A 11 -26.82 52.50 13.61
CA GLY A 11 -26.35 53.56 12.70
C GLY A 11 -24.97 54.16 13.01
N LYS A 12 -24.24 53.61 14.00
CA LYS A 12 -22.84 53.93 14.28
C LYS A 12 -22.10 52.64 14.62
N ALA A 13 -21.06 52.36 13.84
CA ALA A 13 -20.15 51.25 14.07
C ALA A 13 -18.70 51.74 14.01
N ASP A 14 -17.83 51.10 14.78
CA ASP A 14 -16.38 51.27 14.74
C ASP A 14 -15.76 49.87 14.72
N TYR A 15 -14.99 49.56 13.67
CA TYR A 15 -14.39 48.26 13.45
C TYR A 15 -13.15 48.36 12.58
N ILE A 16 -12.27 47.37 12.72
CA ILE A 16 -11.07 47.25 11.88
C ILE A 16 -11.52 46.69 10.53
N HIS A 17 -11.25 47.43 9.45
CA HIS A 17 -11.52 46.96 8.10
C HIS A 17 -10.51 45.87 7.70
N GLU A 18 -11.02 44.70 7.31
CA GLU A 18 -10.20 43.61 6.79
C GLU A 18 -9.47 44.05 5.52
N THR A 19 -8.14 44.07 5.58
CA THR A 19 -7.29 44.56 4.49
C THR A 19 -6.39 43.43 4.03
N GLY A 20 -6.61 42.91 2.83
CA GLY A 20 -5.80 41.80 2.29
C GLY A 20 -4.34 42.19 1.99
N TYR A 21 -3.49 41.17 1.80
CA TYR A 21 -2.06 41.34 1.51
C TYR A 21 -1.77 42.30 0.35
N THR A 22 -2.50 42.18 -0.77
CA THR A 22 -2.31 43.00 -1.96
C THR A 22 -2.65 44.48 -1.71
N GLN A 23 -3.69 44.74 -0.92
CA GLN A 23 -4.11 46.09 -0.55
C GLN A 23 -3.13 46.71 0.44
N CYS A 24 -2.65 45.94 1.43
CA CYS A 24 -1.57 46.35 2.34
C CYS A 24 -0.29 46.72 1.56
N MET A 25 0.07 45.94 0.54
CA MET A 25 1.24 46.21 -0.30
C MET A 25 1.07 47.48 -1.15
N ARG A 26 -0.11 47.72 -1.72
CA ARG A 26 -0.42 48.97 -2.46
C ARG A 26 -0.34 50.20 -1.55
N MET A 27 -0.80 50.10 -0.31
CA MET A 27 -0.66 51.18 0.68
C MET A 27 0.81 51.50 0.97
N LEU A 28 1.67 50.47 0.99
CA LEU A 28 3.10 50.62 1.27
C LEU A 28 3.91 51.12 0.05
N GLN A 29 3.60 50.64 -1.16
CA GLN A 29 4.36 50.92 -2.39
C GLN A 29 3.82 52.12 -3.14
N ASP A 30 2.51 52.14 -3.39
CA ASP A 30 1.85 53.15 -4.23
C ASP A 30 1.28 54.30 -3.39
N GLY A 31 1.21 54.13 -2.06
CA GLY A 31 0.60 55.10 -1.16
C GLY A 31 -0.89 55.27 -1.36
N THR A 32 -1.57 54.23 -1.88
CA THR A 32 -3.01 54.26 -2.22
C THR A 32 -3.82 53.20 -1.49
N PHE A 33 -5.07 53.53 -1.17
CA PHE A 33 -6.04 52.63 -0.56
C PHE A 33 -7.44 52.85 -1.15
N SER A 34 -8.06 51.79 -1.66
CA SER A 34 -9.43 51.83 -2.19
C SER A 34 -10.42 51.29 -1.16
N LEU A 35 -11.48 52.04 -0.86
CA LEU A 35 -12.53 51.62 0.07
C LEU A 35 -13.91 51.71 -0.60
N GLY A 36 -14.38 50.61 -1.18
CA GLY A 36 -15.63 50.56 -1.94
C GLY A 36 -15.52 51.13 -3.36
N ALA A 37 -16.67 51.28 -4.04
CA ALA A 37 -16.72 51.75 -5.42
C ALA A 37 -16.53 53.28 -5.50
N GLY A 38 -15.34 53.72 -5.92
CA GLY A 38 -15.07 55.13 -6.26
C GLY A 38 -14.34 55.95 -5.21
N ASN A 39 -14.09 55.42 -4.00
CA ASN A 39 -13.29 56.11 -2.99
C ASN A 39 -11.85 55.59 -2.99
N ILE A 40 -10.93 56.36 -3.60
CA ILE A 40 -9.50 56.09 -3.59
C ILE A 40 -8.80 57.15 -2.75
N ILE A 41 -8.12 56.70 -1.70
CA ILE A 41 -7.31 57.54 -0.82
C ILE A 41 -5.88 57.51 -1.35
N HIS A 42 -5.28 58.69 -1.53
CA HIS A 42 -3.90 58.86 -1.99
C HIS A 42 -3.02 59.50 -0.91
N GLY A 43 -1.71 59.34 -1.04
CA GLY A 43 -0.72 60.04 -0.20
C GLY A 43 -0.45 59.37 1.14
N LEU A 44 -0.76 58.08 1.28
CA LEU A 44 -0.37 57.30 2.44
C LEU A 44 1.16 57.12 2.47
N LYS A 45 1.77 57.34 3.63
CA LYS A 45 3.22 57.19 3.85
C LYS A 45 3.49 56.17 4.94
N SER A 46 4.62 55.47 4.82
CA SER A 46 5.07 54.54 5.87
C SER A 46 5.36 55.28 7.17
N ASN A 47 4.99 54.64 8.29
CA ASN A 47 5.07 55.13 9.67
C ASN A 47 4.26 56.40 9.95
N GLN A 48 3.20 56.64 9.19
CA GLN A 48 2.29 57.76 9.37
C GLN A 48 0.85 57.27 9.57
N THR A 49 0.11 57.98 10.42
CA THR A 49 -1.34 57.83 10.56
C THR A 49 -2.05 59.01 9.89
N SER A 50 -3.02 58.72 9.03
CA SER A 50 -3.87 59.72 8.38
C SER A 50 -5.35 59.48 8.69
N PHE A 51 -6.13 60.55 8.59
CA PHE A 51 -7.58 60.53 8.79
C PHE A 51 -8.27 61.04 7.54
N HIS A 52 -9.25 60.30 7.04
CA HIS A 52 -9.99 60.64 5.83
C HIS A 52 -11.49 60.55 6.11
N SER A 53 -12.20 61.64 5.84
CA SER A 53 -13.66 61.67 5.88
C SER A 53 -14.19 61.41 4.47
N LEU A 54 -15.04 60.40 4.32
CA LEU A 54 -15.61 60.00 3.02
C LEU A 54 -17.05 59.53 3.16
N THR A 55 -17.78 59.57 2.05
CA THR A 55 -19.17 59.09 1.99
C THR A 55 -19.17 57.70 1.35
N LEU A 56 -19.54 56.67 2.12
CA LEU A 56 -19.57 55.28 1.66
C LEU A 56 -20.84 54.95 0.84
N ALA A 57 -21.94 55.61 1.17
CA ALA A 57 -23.24 55.43 0.50
C ALA A 57 -24.08 56.72 0.56
N GLY A 58 -24.94 56.92 -0.42
CA GLY A 58 -25.73 58.14 -0.59
C GLY A 58 -24.92 59.32 -1.13
N ARG A 59 -25.61 60.44 -1.38
CA ARG A 59 -25.00 61.69 -1.85
C ARG A 59 -25.49 62.86 -1.01
N ILE A 60 -24.55 63.70 -0.60
CA ILE A 60 -24.80 64.99 0.04
C ILE A 60 -24.41 66.06 -0.97
N SER A 61 -25.37 66.82 -1.44
CA SER A 61 -25.15 67.93 -2.36
C SER A 61 -24.85 69.21 -1.60
N ASN A 62 -24.14 70.14 -2.22
CA ASN A 62 -23.74 71.42 -1.62
C ASN A 62 -24.93 72.34 -1.28
N ASP A 63 -26.11 72.06 -1.84
CA ASP A 63 -27.38 72.74 -1.56
C ASP A 63 -28.06 72.24 -0.28
N GLY A 64 -27.45 71.28 0.43
CA GLY A 64 -28.01 70.66 1.62
C GLY A 64 -29.01 69.53 1.33
N SER A 65 -29.19 69.13 0.06
CA SER A 65 -30.01 67.97 -0.29
C SER A 65 -29.25 66.65 -0.10
N CYS A 66 -29.89 65.69 0.57
CA CYS A 66 -29.37 64.35 0.79
C CYS A 66 -30.20 63.33 0.02
N LYS A 67 -29.54 62.45 -0.75
CA LYS A 67 -30.17 61.30 -1.40
C LYS A 67 -29.59 60.02 -0.82
N GLY A 68 -30.43 59.22 -0.18
CA GLY A 68 -30.03 57.93 0.38
C GLY A 68 -29.93 56.85 -0.69
N THR A 69 -29.10 55.84 -0.41
CA THR A 69 -29.00 54.59 -1.19
C THR A 69 -28.98 53.41 -0.22
N GLN A 70 -29.17 52.21 -0.74
CA GLN A 70 -28.98 51.00 0.07
C GLN A 70 -27.49 50.81 0.42
N TYR A 71 -27.20 50.42 1.66
CA TYR A 71 -25.85 50.13 2.16
C TYR A 71 -25.87 48.87 3.02
N SER A 72 -24.83 48.04 2.89
CA SER A 72 -24.66 46.84 3.70
C SER A 72 -23.21 46.70 4.16
N ASP A 73 -23.04 46.33 5.41
CA ASP A 73 -21.77 45.95 6.04
C ASP A 73 -21.98 44.66 6.88
N PRO A 74 -20.94 44.10 7.55
CA PRO A 74 -21.10 42.91 8.39
C PRO A 74 -22.06 43.05 9.58
N TYR A 75 -22.49 44.27 9.93
CA TYR A 75 -23.32 44.59 11.09
C TYR A 75 -24.78 44.88 10.73
N GLY A 76 -25.11 45.00 9.44
CA GLY A 76 -26.47 45.13 8.98
C GLY A 76 -26.61 45.60 7.53
N THR A 77 -27.87 45.70 7.11
CA THR A 77 -28.27 46.28 5.83
C THR A 77 -29.29 47.36 6.10
N TRP A 78 -29.09 48.54 5.51
CA TRP A 78 -29.98 49.68 5.65
C TRP A 78 -30.39 50.20 4.28
N ASP A 79 -31.65 50.61 4.16
CA ASP A 79 -32.20 51.14 2.93
C ASP A 79 -32.41 52.65 3.00
N ASN A 80 -32.23 53.34 1.87
CA ASN A 80 -32.33 54.80 1.74
C ASN A 80 -31.53 55.59 2.80
N VAL A 81 -30.25 55.25 2.98
CA VAL A 81 -29.36 55.91 3.96
C VAL A 81 -28.21 56.67 3.30
N VAL A 82 -27.69 57.67 4.02
CA VAL A 82 -26.42 58.33 3.70
C VAL A 82 -25.42 57.96 4.77
N VAL A 83 -24.29 57.37 4.37
CA VAL A 83 -23.28 56.84 5.29
C VAL A 83 -22.00 57.64 5.15
N GLN A 84 -21.65 58.38 6.20
CA GLN A 84 -20.36 59.05 6.33
C GLN A 84 -19.43 58.22 7.20
N ALA A 85 -18.21 58.01 6.74
CA ALA A 85 -17.17 57.30 7.47
C ALA A 85 -15.95 58.21 7.70
N THR A 86 -15.39 58.11 8.89
CA THR A 86 -14.06 58.65 9.21
C THR A 86 -13.10 57.48 9.28
N VAL A 87 -12.22 57.36 8.30
CA VAL A 87 -11.26 56.25 8.21
C VAL A 87 -9.94 56.71 8.78
N LYS A 88 -9.47 56.00 9.82
CA LYS A 88 -8.13 56.14 10.38
C LYS A 88 -7.23 55.07 9.75
N ILE A 89 -6.23 55.50 9.00
CA ILE A 89 -5.30 54.60 8.32
C ILE A 89 -3.91 54.78 8.93
N SER A 90 -3.29 53.69 9.39
CA SER A 90 -1.91 53.69 9.86
C SER A 90 -1.11 52.67 9.07
N VAL A 91 -0.10 53.12 8.33
CA VAL A 91 0.84 52.23 7.62
C VAL A 91 2.13 52.21 8.41
N LYS A 92 2.61 51.04 8.83
CA LYS A 92 3.85 50.89 9.59
C LYS A 92 4.72 49.80 9.00
N THR A 93 6.04 49.97 9.09
CA THR A 93 7.01 48.92 8.79
C THR A 93 7.85 48.61 10.02
N SER A 94 8.03 47.34 10.34
CA SER A 94 8.78 46.93 11.52
C SER A 94 9.57 45.65 11.28
N HIS A 95 10.67 45.52 12.02
CA HIS A 95 11.44 44.28 12.12
C HIS A 95 11.11 43.62 13.46
N VAL A 96 10.85 42.31 13.43
CA VAL A 96 10.46 41.51 14.59
C VAL A 96 11.28 40.22 14.67
N PRO A 97 11.62 39.73 15.87
CA PRO A 97 12.33 38.47 16.02
C PRO A 97 11.42 37.28 15.68
N VAL A 98 12.00 36.27 15.02
CA VAL A 98 11.31 35.04 14.61
C VAL A 98 11.99 33.84 15.28
N GLN A 99 11.19 32.98 15.91
CA GLN A 99 11.66 31.70 16.45
C GLN A 99 11.52 30.61 15.38
N LEU A 100 12.60 30.35 14.64
CA LEU A 100 12.61 29.38 13.54
C LEU A 100 12.29 27.94 13.98
N ASN A 101 12.75 27.52 15.16
CA ASN A 101 12.54 26.16 15.67
C ASN A 101 11.08 25.86 16.02
N SER A 102 10.37 26.84 16.57
CA SER A 102 8.96 26.71 16.95
C SER A 102 8.00 27.17 15.85
N GLY A 103 8.51 27.78 14.78
CA GLY A 103 7.70 28.35 13.70
C GLY A 103 6.82 29.51 14.17
N LYS A 104 7.27 30.26 15.18
CA LYS A 104 6.50 31.36 15.80
C LYS A 104 7.15 32.71 15.52
N ILE A 105 6.33 33.73 15.29
CA ILE A 105 6.73 35.14 15.20
C ILE A 105 6.13 35.89 16.38
N ILE A 106 6.91 36.75 17.01
CA ILE A 106 6.46 37.58 18.13
C ILE A 106 6.43 39.02 17.65
N LEU A 107 5.23 39.56 17.50
CA LEU A 107 5.00 40.94 17.07
C LEU A 107 5.35 41.92 18.20
N LYS A 108 5.49 43.21 17.88
CA LYS A 108 5.90 44.24 18.86
C LYS A 108 4.91 44.41 20.01
N SER A 109 3.62 44.13 19.78
CA SER A 109 2.58 44.11 20.80
C SER A 109 2.72 42.96 21.80
N GLY A 110 3.57 41.96 21.51
CA GLY A 110 3.65 40.70 22.23
C GLY A 110 2.74 39.60 21.66
N THR A 111 1.98 39.88 20.59
CA THR A 111 1.14 38.88 19.91
C THR A 111 2.01 37.79 19.28
N VAL A 112 1.70 36.53 19.58
CA VAL A 112 2.43 35.36 19.07
C VAL A 112 1.64 34.74 17.94
N CYS A 113 2.22 34.75 16.74
CA CYS A 113 1.57 34.23 15.54
C CYS A 113 2.40 33.09 14.91
N ARG A 114 1.77 32.33 14.02
CA ARG A 114 2.43 31.23 13.32
C ARG A 114 3.10 31.74 12.06
N LEU A 115 4.41 31.50 11.93
CA LEU A 115 5.23 32.00 10.81
C LEU A 115 4.70 31.54 9.44
N SER A 116 4.14 30.33 9.35
CA SER A 116 3.62 29.73 8.12
C SER A 116 2.36 30.39 7.57
N GLU A 117 1.60 31.10 8.41
CA GLU A 117 0.33 31.73 8.00
C GLU A 117 0.55 33.00 7.19
N SER A 118 1.76 33.57 7.18
CA SER A 118 2.15 34.78 6.43
C SER A 118 1.38 36.07 6.75
N PHE A 119 0.43 36.00 7.67
CA PHE A 119 -0.29 37.15 8.22
C PHE A 119 -0.73 36.88 9.66
N CYS A 120 -1.04 37.95 10.39
CA CYS A 120 -1.68 37.88 11.71
C CYS A 120 -2.34 39.21 12.06
N LEU A 121 -3.39 39.18 12.87
CA LEU A 121 -4.01 40.37 13.43
C LEU A 121 -3.29 40.75 14.73
N ASP A 122 -2.57 41.87 14.70
CA ASP A 122 -1.92 42.46 15.86
C ASP A 122 -2.89 43.35 16.63
N SER A 123 -2.85 43.29 17.97
CA SER A 123 -3.73 44.10 18.82
C SER A 123 -3.49 45.61 18.69
N ASP A 124 -2.26 46.04 18.40
CA ASP A 124 -1.88 47.45 18.35
C ASP A 124 -1.78 47.96 16.90
N ASP A 125 -1.26 47.12 16.00
CA ASP A 125 -0.94 47.48 14.62
C ASP A 125 -1.94 46.94 13.58
N GLY A 126 -2.91 46.12 13.98
CA GLY A 126 -3.92 45.54 13.10
C GLY A 126 -3.35 44.45 12.17
N TYR A 127 -3.91 44.32 10.97
CA TYR A 127 -3.49 43.28 10.02
C TYR A 127 -2.02 43.45 9.61
N THR A 128 -1.21 42.50 10.03
CA THR A 128 0.24 42.47 9.79
C THR A 128 0.59 41.34 8.84
N TYR A 129 1.37 41.64 7.81
CA TYR A 129 1.80 40.69 6.79
C TYR A 129 3.31 40.58 6.74
N TRP A 130 3.82 39.38 6.43
CA TRP A 130 5.24 39.16 6.19
C TRP A 130 5.46 38.19 5.03
N LYS A 131 6.63 38.28 4.41
CA LYS A 131 7.04 37.29 3.41
C LYS A 131 7.39 35.98 4.14
N PRO A 132 6.94 34.82 3.63
CA PRO A 132 7.41 33.54 4.15
C PRO A 132 8.93 33.48 4.02
N VAL A 133 9.61 33.17 5.12
CA VAL A 133 11.07 32.98 5.11
C VAL A 133 11.35 31.78 4.20
N PRO A 134 12.17 31.90 3.16
CA PRO A 134 12.60 30.73 2.39
C PRO A 134 13.28 29.78 3.38
N THR A 135 12.79 28.54 3.48
CA THR A 135 13.38 27.51 4.34
C THR A 135 14.79 27.21 3.85
N SER A 136 15.77 27.96 4.36
CA SER A 136 17.18 27.93 3.96
C SER A 136 17.98 26.79 4.61
N SER A 137 17.31 25.78 5.16
CA SER A 137 17.95 24.50 5.49
C SER A 137 17.06 23.36 4.99
N CYS A 138 17.53 22.65 3.98
CA CYS A 138 16.91 21.43 3.51
C CYS A 138 17.10 20.38 4.61
N ASN A 139 16.14 20.32 5.53
CA ASN A 139 16.17 19.41 6.67
C ASN A 139 15.78 18.00 6.19
N PHE A 140 16.58 17.41 5.29
CA PHE A 140 16.37 16.07 4.74
C PHE A 140 16.27 15.00 5.84
N HIS A 141 16.90 15.23 7.00
CA HIS A 141 16.77 14.40 8.20
C HIS A 141 15.33 14.28 8.75
N LYS A 142 14.37 15.09 8.29
CA LYS A 142 12.95 14.98 8.66
C LYS A 142 12.15 14.04 7.75
N TYR A 143 12.77 13.48 6.72
CA TYR A 143 12.12 12.65 5.73
C TYR A 143 12.83 11.30 5.65
N ASP A 144 12.04 10.22 5.70
CA ASP A 144 12.52 8.87 5.50
C ASP A 144 11.97 8.28 4.20
N VAL A 145 12.78 7.44 3.55
CA VAL A 145 12.40 6.76 2.32
C VAL A 145 11.76 5.42 2.67
N LEU A 146 10.43 5.34 2.52
CA LEU A 146 9.66 4.10 2.76
C LEU A 146 9.87 3.07 1.64
N TYR A 147 9.90 3.54 0.40
CA TYR A 147 10.09 2.72 -0.79
C TYR A 147 10.86 3.50 -1.85
N GLU A 148 11.80 2.82 -2.51
CA GLU A 148 12.55 3.31 -3.65
C GLU A 148 12.59 2.20 -4.71
N GLY A 149 12.06 2.49 -5.90
CA GLY A 149 11.95 1.53 -6.98
C GLY A 149 10.81 1.85 -7.95
N PRO A 150 10.58 0.97 -8.94
CA PRO A 150 9.51 1.14 -9.92
C PRO A 150 8.13 0.95 -9.28
N ALA A 151 7.20 1.88 -9.55
CA ALA A 151 5.80 1.79 -9.16
C ALA A 151 4.89 1.99 -10.36
N ILE A 152 3.65 1.50 -10.28
CA ILE A 152 2.66 1.64 -11.34
C ILE A 152 2.03 3.02 -11.23
N LYS A 153 2.09 3.81 -12.30
CA LYS A 153 1.44 5.11 -12.41
C LYS A 153 0.18 4.95 -13.27
N ILE A 154 -0.98 5.16 -12.66
CA ILE A 154 -2.30 5.04 -13.29
C ILE A 154 -2.82 6.45 -13.57
N MET A 155 -3.21 6.68 -14.81
CA MET A 155 -3.79 7.94 -15.30
C MET A 155 -5.09 7.59 -16.00
N ASP A 156 -6.23 8.05 -15.47
CA ASP A 156 -7.56 7.71 -15.99
C ASP A 156 -7.84 8.36 -17.36
N ASP A 157 -7.12 9.44 -17.73
CA ASP A 157 -7.25 10.07 -19.04
C ASP A 157 -6.00 10.89 -19.39
N ALA A 158 -5.43 10.67 -20.58
CA ALA A 158 -4.29 11.48 -21.08
C ALA A 158 -4.72 12.88 -21.54
N GLU A 159 -6.00 13.09 -21.85
CA GLU A 159 -6.55 14.35 -22.39
C GLU A 159 -7.14 15.28 -21.31
N ASN A 160 -7.53 14.73 -20.15
CA ASN A 160 -8.07 15.52 -19.04
C ASN A 160 -7.00 15.74 -17.95
N PRO A 161 -6.39 16.93 -17.83
CA PRO A 161 -5.39 17.24 -16.81
C PRO A 161 -5.95 17.28 -15.38
N SER A 162 -7.26 17.11 -15.21
CA SER A 162 -7.95 17.06 -13.90
C SER A 162 -8.15 15.64 -13.37
N SER A 163 -7.76 14.60 -14.12
CA SER A 163 -7.85 13.22 -13.65
C SER A 163 -6.84 12.94 -12.52
N PRO A 164 -7.25 12.25 -11.44
CA PRO A 164 -6.35 11.97 -10.33
C PRO A 164 -5.26 10.98 -10.74
N ILE A 165 -4.00 11.38 -10.62
CA ILE A 165 -2.85 10.48 -10.86
C ILE A 165 -2.69 9.59 -9.64
N ILE A 166 -2.78 8.27 -9.82
CA ILE A 166 -2.64 7.29 -8.75
C ILE A 166 -1.34 6.53 -8.94
N TYR A 167 -0.55 6.42 -7.87
CA TYR A 167 0.64 5.57 -7.80
C TYR A 167 0.31 4.35 -6.97
N SER A 168 0.50 3.16 -7.53
CA SER A 168 0.25 1.89 -6.84
C SER A 168 1.42 0.93 -6.93
N LEU A 169 1.56 0.13 -5.89
CA LEU A 169 2.54 -0.95 -5.81
C LEU A 169 1.93 -2.12 -5.04
N THR A 170 2.12 -3.32 -5.56
CA THR A 170 1.71 -4.58 -4.93
C THR A 170 2.89 -5.56 -4.94
N THR A 171 3.61 -5.64 -3.83
CA THR A 171 4.68 -6.63 -3.61
C THR A 171 4.40 -7.46 -2.36
N GLN A 172 5.22 -8.49 -2.10
CA GLN A 172 5.06 -9.35 -0.92
C GLN A 172 5.23 -8.58 0.41
N ASP A 173 6.14 -7.60 0.44
CA ASP A 173 6.45 -6.85 1.67
C ASP A 173 5.73 -5.49 1.71
N ILE A 174 5.67 -4.79 0.58
CA ILE A 174 5.16 -3.42 0.50
C ILE A 174 3.95 -3.35 -0.43
N THR A 175 2.87 -2.75 0.06
CA THR A 175 1.66 -2.51 -0.74
C THR A 175 1.06 -1.16 -0.40
N PHE A 176 0.84 -0.33 -1.42
CA PHE A 176 0.20 0.97 -1.28
C PHE A 176 -0.50 1.39 -2.57
N ALA A 177 -1.50 2.26 -2.43
CA ALA A 177 -2.05 3.06 -3.51
C ALA A 177 -2.23 4.48 -2.98
N LEU A 178 -1.64 5.47 -3.64
CA LEU A 178 -1.62 6.86 -3.19
C LEU A 178 -1.94 7.78 -4.37
N THR A 179 -2.80 8.77 -4.13
CA THR A 179 -3.24 9.72 -5.15
C THR A 179 -2.44 11.01 -5.03
N LYS A 180 -1.96 11.55 -6.15
CA LYS A 180 -1.36 12.89 -6.18
C LYS A 180 -2.44 13.94 -5.93
N THR A 181 -2.23 14.80 -4.94
CA THR A 181 -3.15 15.90 -4.60
C THR A 181 -2.60 17.26 -5.01
N LYS A 182 -1.43 17.63 -4.49
CA LYS A 182 -0.78 18.92 -4.76
C LYS A 182 0.73 18.74 -4.92
N GLU A 183 1.37 19.73 -5.54
CA GLU A 183 2.82 19.80 -5.65
C GLU A 183 3.39 20.70 -4.56
N GLN A 184 4.47 20.26 -3.93
CA GLN A 184 5.17 21.00 -2.89
C GLN A 184 6.67 21.06 -3.21
N PRO A 185 7.22 22.25 -3.51
CA PRO A 185 8.65 22.40 -3.72
C PRO A 185 9.40 22.30 -2.40
N LEU A 186 10.50 21.55 -2.38
CA LEU A 186 11.39 21.39 -1.24
C LEU A 186 12.83 21.26 -1.73
N CYS A 187 13.69 22.24 -1.44
CA CYS A 187 15.11 22.20 -1.77
C CYS A 187 15.45 21.94 -3.26
N GLY A 188 14.66 22.49 -4.19
CA GLY A 188 14.84 22.22 -5.62
C GLY A 188 14.26 20.89 -6.10
N TYR A 189 13.71 20.05 -5.20
CA TYR A 189 12.89 18.90 -5.53
C TYR A 189 11.41 19.28 -5.54
N THR A 190 10.62 18.63 -6.39
CA THR A 190 9.16 18.75 -6.40
C THR A 190 8.57 17.47 -5.81
N LEU A 191 8.07 17.57 -4.58
CA LEU A 191 7.36 16.48 -3.92
C LEU A 191 5.87 16.53 -4.27
N PHE A 192 5.27 15.38 -4.48
CA PHE A 192 3.82 15.25 -4.64
C PHE A 192 3.21 14.86 -3.30
N CYS A 193 2.30 15.69 -2.81
CA CYS A 193 1.50 15.36 -1.64
C CYS A 193 0.46 14.32 -2.01
N THR A 194 0.05 13.55 -1.00
CA THR A 194 -0.99 12.52 -1.12
C THR A 194 -2.18 12.85 -0.23
N GLU A 195 -3.23 12.02 -0.26
CA GLU A 195 -4.33 12.01 0.70
C GLU A 195 -3.84 11.83 2.15
N HIS A 196 -2.66 11.22 2.33
CA HIS A 196 -2.01 11.11 3.63
C HIS A 196 -1.09 12.31 3.89
N PRO A 197 -1.29 13.07 4.99
CA PRO A 197 -0.55 14.31 5.23
C PRO A 197 0.95 14.10 5.49
N LYS A 198 1.36 12.86 5.81
CA LYS A 198 2.76 12.48 6.08
C LYS A 198 3.42 11.71 4.93
N LEU A 199 2.65 11.30 3.92
CA LEU A 199 3.16 10.51 2.79
C LEU A 199 3.34 11.42 1.56
N PHE A 200 4.55 11.40 1.02
CA PHE A 200 4.93 12.18 -0.15
C PHE A 200 5.51 11.24 -1.20
N ILE A 201 5.28 11.59 -2.46
CA ILE A 201 5.83 10.86 -3.61
C ILE A 201 6.84 11.76 -4.29
N PHE A 202 8.02 11.21 -4.56
CA PHE A 202 9.04 11.87 -5.36
C PHE A 202 9.25 11.06 -6.64
N GLU A 203 8.86 11.63 -7.77
CA GLU A 203 9.07 10.99 -9.07
C GLU A 203 10.48 11.35 -9.57
N THR A 204 11.29 10.32 -9.81
CA THR A 204 12.72 10.47 -10.11
C THR A 204 13.16 9.58 -11.27
N LYS A 205 14.31 9.90 -11.88
CA LYS A 205 14.97 9.08 -12.89
C LYS A 205 16.08 8.25 -12.24
N GLU A 206 16.52 7.19 -12.91
CA GLU A 206 17.59 6.32 -12.40
C GLU A 206 18.83 7.14 -12.01
N GLY A 207 19.30 6.97 -10.76
CA GLY A 207 20.50 7.63 -10.23
C GLY A 207 20.27 8.89 -9.39
N THR A 208 19.04 9.43 -9.32
CA THR A 208 18.73 10.59 -8.46
C THR A 208 17.88 10.17 -7.24
N ALA A 209 18.52 9.83 -6.13
CA ALA A 209 17.84 9.60 -4.86
C ALA A 209 17.51 10.92 -4.15
N PHE A 210 16.36 11.00 -3.48
CA PHE A 210 15.97 12.17 -2.67
C PHE A 210 16.79 12.23 -1.37
N VAL A 211 16.85 11.11 -0.65
CA VAL A 211 17.65 10.88 0.56
C VAL A 211 18.17 9.45 0.50
N ASN A 212 19.35 9.17 1.04
CA ASN A 212 19.86 7.80 1.15
C ASN A 212 18.91 6.97 2.01
N ARG A 213 18.49 5.81 1.49
CA ARG A 213 17.67 4.86 2.24
C ARG A 213 18.42 4.39 3.48
N GLY A 214 17.90 4.76 4.65
CA GLY A 214 18.43 4.39 5.96
C GLY A 214 17.44 3.56 6.77
N ILE A 215 17.81 3.27 8.02
CA ILE A 215 16.89 2.70 9.00
C ILE A 215 15.89 3.77 9.40
N ILE A 216 14.58 3.49 9.27
CA ILE A 216 13.53 4.41 9.68
C ILE A 216 13.54 4.47 11.22
N PRO A 217 13.70 5.66 11.83
CA PRO A 217 13.60 5.81 13.27
C PRO A 217 12.15 5.56 13.72
N VAL A 218 11.99 4.98 14.93
CA VAL A 218 10.66 4.59 15.44
C VAL A 218 9.73 5.80 15.58
N ASP A 219 10.27 6.98 15.88
CA ASP A 219 9.51 8.24 16.00
C ASP A 219 8.76 8.64 14.72
N ASN A 220 9.22 8.15 13.56
CA ASN A 220 8.63 8.44 12.25
C ASN A 220 7.69 7.32 11.77
N LEU A 221 7.61 6.19 12.49
CA LEU A 221 6.64 5.13 12.22
C LEU A 221 5.28 5.48 12.83
N ASP A 222 4.25 5.48 12.00
CA ASP A 222 2.89 5.86 12.42
C ASP A 222 1.89 4.73 12.08
N ILE A 223 1.43 4.04 13.13
CA ILE A 223 0.47 2.94 12.98
C ILE A 223 -0.84 3.37 12.31
N PHE A 224 -1.27 4.63 12.50
CA PHE A 224 -2.48 5.15 11.85
C PHE A 224 -2.21 5.40 10.37
N ALA A 225 -1.04 5.92 10.00
CA ALA A 225 -0.67 6.06 8.60
C ALA A 225 -0.64 4.68 7.90
N TYR A 226 -0.12 3.66 8.59
CA TYR A 226 -0.10 2.28 8.09
C TYR A 226 -1.50 1.72 7.87
N MET A 227 -2.38 1.78 8.86
CA MET A 227 -3.77 1.33 8.73
C MET A 227 -4.53 2.10 7.66
N ASN A 228 -4.45 3.42 7.66
CA ASN A 228 -5.16 4.24 6.71
C ASN A 228 -4.68 4.02 5.27
N SER A 229 -3.38 3.76 5.05
CA SER A 229 -2.88 3.42 3.71
C SER A 229 -3.49 2.12 3.16
N LYS A 230 -3.79 1.14 4.03
CA LYS A 230 -4.45 -0.11 3.62
C LYS A 230 -5.91 0.14 3.26
N PHE A 231 -6.63 0.94 4.05
CA PHE A 231 -8.01 1.32 3.72
C PHE A 231 -8.09 2.05 2.38
N VAL A 232 -7.19 2.99 2.14
CA VAL A 232 -7.09 3.71 0.86
C VAL A 232 -6.82 2.72 -0.28
N TYR A 233 -5.87 1.80 -0.11
CA TYR A 233 -5.60 0.76 -1.12
C TYR A 233 -6.85 -0.07 -1.44
N VAL A 234 -7.57 -0.54 -0.42
CA VAL A 234 -8.80 -1.33 -0.60
C VAL A 234 -9.88 -0.54 -1.33
N GLU A 235 -10.13 0.71 -0.94
CA GLU A 235 -11.10 1.58 -1.61
C GLU A 235 -10.75 1.72 -3.09
N LYS A 236 -9.48 1.96 -3.41
CA LYS A 236 -9.01 2.17 -4.78
C LYS A 236 -9.11 0.88 -5.61
N HIS A 237 -8.71 -0.27 -5.05
CA HIS A 237 -8.84 -1.57 -5.71
C HIS A 237 -10.32 -1.86 -6.03
N ILE A 238 -11.21 -1.70 -5.05
CA ILE A 238 -12.65 -1.93 -5.25
C ILE A 238 -13.22 -0.98 -6.30
N ARG A 239 -12.89 0.32 -6.24
CA ARG A 239 -13.33 1.31 -7.22
C ARG A 239 -12.89 0.91 -8.63
N GLN A 240 -11.63 0.51 -8.82
CA GLN A 240 -11.12 0.08 -10.12
C GLN A 240 -11.85 -1.17 -10.65
N GLN A 241 -12.06 -2.19 -9.80
CA GLN A 241 -12.78 -3.39 -10.18
C GLN A 241 -14.24 -3.09 -10.55
N MET A 242 -14.92 -2.24 -9.78
CA MET A 242 -16.30 -1.80 -10.09
C MET A 242 -16.36 -1.01 -11.39
N THR A 243 -15.44 -0.08 -11.62
CA THR A 243 -15.41 0.69 -12.86
C THR A 243 -15.14 -0.21 -14.07
N SER A 244 -14.23 -1.17 -13.96
CA SER A 244 -13.95 -2.13 -15.03
C SER A 244 -15.17 -3.02 -15.33
N LEU A 245 -15.81 -3.55 -14.28
CA LEU A 245 -17.06 -4.31 -14.41
C LEU A 245 -18.16 -3.47 -15.08
N TYR A 246 -18.34 -2.22 -14.66
CA TYR A 246 -19.33 -1.32 -15.23
C TYR A 246 -19.13 -1.14 -16.74
N HIS A 247 -17.90 -0.84 -17.18
CA HIS A 247 -17.60 -0.70 -18.60
C HIS A 247 -17.85 -1.99 -19.38
N ASN A 248 -17.45 -3.14 -18.81
CA ASN A 248 -17.66 -4.44 -19.44
C ASN A 248 -19.16 -4.76 -19.60
N VAL A 249 -19.96 -4.57 -18.56
CA VAL A 249 -21.42 -4.81 -18.58
C VAL A 249 -22.12 -3.87 -19.57
N ILE A 250 -21.75 -2.59 -19.58
CA ILE A 250 -22.33 -1.61 -20.52
C ILE A 250 -21.99 -1.98 -21.97
N GLN A 251 -20.75 -2.38 -22.24
CA GLN A 251 -20.34 -2.83 -23.56
C GLN A 251 -21.11 -4.09 -23.99
N GLN A 252 -21.17 -5.11 -23.15
CA GLN A 252 -21.90 -6.34 -23.44
C GLN A 252 -23.41 -6.07 -23.67
N LYS A 253 -24.02 -5.20 -22.87
CA LYS A 253 -25.41 -4.78 -23.06
C LYS A 253 -25.60 -4.09 -24.41
N CYS A 254 -24.70 -3.17 -24.78
CA CYS A 254 -24.75 -2.48 -26.07
C CYS A 254 -24.62 -3.45 -27.24
N GLU A 255 -23.69 -4.40 -27.16
CA GLU A 255 -23.51 -5.44 -28.18
C GLU A 255 -24.74 -6.33 -28.31
N LEU A 256 -25.36 -6.72 -27.19
CA LEU A 256 -26.60 -7.49 -27.17
C LEU A 256 -27.78 -6.70 -27.74
N GLU A 257 -27.97 -5.45 -27.33
CA GLU A 257 -29.02 -4.57 -27.88
C GLU A 257 -28.85 -4.38 -29.38
N ARG A 258 -27.62 -4.20 -29.86
CA ARG A 258 -27.31 -4.13 -31.30
C ARG A 258 -27.74 -5.42 -32.01
N GLN A 259 -27.38 -6.59 -31.48
CA GLN A 259 -27.79 -7.87 -32.06
C GLN A 259 -29.31 -8.05 -32.06
N VAL A 260 -30.00 -7.68 -30.98
CA VAL A 260 -31.47 -7.73 -30.89
C VAL A 260 -32.11 -6.82 -31.93
N ILE A 261 -31.62 -5.59 -32.10
CA ILE A 261 -32.12 -4.65 -33.11
C ILE A 261 -31.85 -5.17 -34.52
N THR A 262 -30.64 -5.67 -34.81
CA THR A 262 -30.31 -6.27 -36.11
C THR A 262 -31.21 -7.46 -36.43
N ASN A 263 -31.47 -8.33 -35.46
CA ASN A 263 -32.39 -9.44 -35.61
C ASN A 263 -33.82 -8.96 -35.84
N ALA A 264 -34.29 -7.95 -35.10
CA ALA A 264 -35.61 -7.36 -35.31
C ALA A 264 -35.75 -6.75 -36.72
N LEU A 265 -34.74 -6.00 -37.18
CA LEU A 265 -34.73 -5.39 -38.51
C LEU A 265 -34.84 -6.43 -39.64
N SER A 266 -34.35 -7.66 -39.44
CA SER A 266 -34.53 -8.74 -40.42
C SER A 266 -36.00 -9.12 -40.65
N PHE A 267 -36.88 -8.84 -39.69
CA PHE A 267 -38.33 -9.04 -39.83
C PHE A 267 -39.04 -7.86 -40.49
N ALA A 268 -38.42 -6.68 -40.60
CA ALA A 268 -39.12 -5.47 -41.06
C ALA A 268 -39.66 -5.59 -42.50
N THR A 269 -39.00 -6.36 -43.37
CA THR A 269 -39.45 -6.59 -44.75
C THR A 269 -40.33 -7.82 -44.91
N LEU A 270 -40.09 -8.88 -44.12
CA LEU A 270 -40.78 -10.16 -44.24
C LEU A 270 -42.08 -10.22 -43.45
N GLN A 271 -42.07 -9.68 -42.23
CA GLN A 271 -43.19 -9.68 -41.28
C GLN A 271 -43.20 -8.36 -40.49
N PRO A 272 -43.69 -7.26 -41.08
CA PRO A 272 -43.69 -5.94 -40.46
C PRO A 272 -44.35 -5.92 -39.08
N ASP A 273 -45.46 -6.63 -38.90
CA ASP A 273 -46.17 -6.67 -37.61
C ASP A 273 -45.38 -7.40 -36.51
N GLU A 274 -44.57 -8.41 -36.84
CA GLU A 274 -43.67 -9.06 -35.89
C GLU A 274 -42.49 -8.15 -35.54
N PHE A 275 -41.98 -7.40 -36.52
CA PHE A 275 -40.99 -6.34 -36.27
C PHE A 275 -41.52 -5.29 -35.29
N ALA A 276 -42.74 -4.77 -35.50
CA ALA A 276 -43.37 -3.84 -34.57
C ALA A 276 -43.56 -4.45 -33.18
N TYR A 277 -44.01 -5.71 -33.11
CA TYR A 277 -44.17 -6.43 -31.84
C TYR A 277 -42.83 -6.55 -31.07
N GLN A 278 -41.75 -6.93 -31.75
CA GLN A 278 -40.43 -7.08 -31.13
C GLN A 278 -39.82 -5.73 -30.70
N LEU A 279 -39.92 -4.71 -31.56
CA LEU A 279 -39.36 -3.39 -31.30
C LEU A 279 -40.10 -2.66 -30.18
N MET A 280 -41.44 -2.74 -30.17
CA MET A 280 -42.29 -2.10 -29.15
C MET A 280 -42.48 -2.95 -27.89
N LYS A 281 -41.91 -4.17 -27.87
CA LYS A 281 -41.97 -5.13 -26.76
C LYS A 281 -43.41 -5.51 -26.35
N GLY A 282 -44.33 -5.57 -27.29
CA GLY A 282 -45.73 -5.93 -27.02
C GLY A 282 -46.69 -5.75 -28.19
N PRO A 283 -47.94 -6.23 -28.05
CA PRO A 283 -48.99 -6.10 -29.06
C PRO A 283 -49.56 -4.68 -29.12
N GLY A 284 -50.39 -4.41 -30.14
CA GLY A 284 -51.07 -3.12 -30.32
C GLY A 284 -50.32 -2.11 -31.18
N TYR A 285 -49.31 -2.57 -31.91
CA TYR A 285 -48.62 -1.80 -32.93
C TYR A 285 -48.62 -2.60 -34.23
N MET A 286 -48.85 -1.92 -35.34
CA MET A 286 -48.70 -2.46 -36.69
C MET A 286 -47.57 -1.73 -37.39
N ALA A 287 -46.92 -2.38 -38.34
CA ALA A 287 -45.87 -1.73 -39.14
C ALA A 287 -46.16 -1.81 -40.62
N VAL A 288 -45.80 -0.76 -41.35
CA VAL A 288 -45.94 -0.68 -42.80
C VAL A 288 -44.61 -0.21 -43.37
N THR A 289 -43.97 -1.07 -44.15
CA THR A 289 -42.66 -0.81 -44.75
C THR A 289 -42.84 -0.15 -46.11
N THR A 290 -42.22 1.01 -46.30
CA THR A 290 -42.25 1.81 -47.53
C THR A 290 -40.83 2.19 -47.93
N GLY A 291 -40.30 1.53 -48.95
CA GLY A 291 -38.88 1.68 -49.32
C GLY A 291 -37.97 1.17 -48.21
N GLU A 292 -36.99 2.00 -47.80
CA GLU A 292 -36.05 1.69 -46.71
C GLU A 292 -36.58 2.06 -45.32
N VAL A 293 -37.79 2.63 -45.22
CA VAL A 293 -38.37 3.11 -43.96
C VAL A 293 -39.55 2.23 -43.56
N THR A 294 -39.69 1.95 -42.26
CA THR A 294 -40.85 1.26 -41.69
C THR A 294 -41.64 2.20 -40.78
N HIS A 295 -42.92 2.42 -41.09
CA HIS A 295 -43.83 3.22 -40.30
C HIS A 295 -44.50 2.37 -39.23
N ILE A 296 -44.36 2.75 -37.96
CA ILE A 296 -45.02 2.08 -36.84
C ILE A 296 -46.27 2.86 -36.46
N ILE A 297 -47.41 2.17 -36.43
CA ILE A 297 -48.73 2.75 -36.17
C ILE A 297 -49.30 2.09 -34.91
N LYS A 298 -49.70 2.90 -33.93
CA LYS A 298 -50.34 2.42 -32.69
C LYS A 298 -51.82 2.12 -32.94
N CYS A 299 -52.25 0.91 -32.63
CA CYS A 299 -53.64 0.47 -32.77
C CYS A 299 -54.51 0.95 -31.59
N VAL A 300 -55.81 1.14 -31.86
CA VAL A 300 -56.81 1.43 -30.81
C VAL A 300 -57.30 0.10 -30.23
N PRO A 301 -57.31 -0.09 -28.90
CA PRO A 301 -57.80 -1.32 -28.28
C PRO A 301 -59.32 -1.46 -28.49
N VAL A 302 -59.76 -2.69 -28.78
CA VAL A 302 -61.17 -3.04 -29.00
C VAL A 302 -61.45 -4.37 -28.32
N ASP A 303 -62.54 -4.44 -27.55
CA ASP A 303 -63.00 -5.69 -26.94
C ASP A 303 -63.63 -6.61 -27.99
N VAL A 304 -63.26 -7.88 -27.94
CA VAL A 304 -63.71 -8.90 -28.89
C VAL A 304 -64.12 -10.17 -28.16
N THR A 305 -65.06 -10.90 -28.76
CA THR A 305 -65.51 -12.21 -28.25
C THR A 305 -65.07 -13.33 -29.19
N ILE A 306 -64.64 -14.46 -28.64
CA ILE A 306 -64.20 -15.61 -29.45
C ILE A 306 -65.43 -16.20 -30.15
N ARG A 307 -65.30 -16.46 -31.45
CA ARG A 307 -66.35 -17.05 -32.27
C ARG A 307 -66.02 -18.52 -32.56
N LYS A 308 -67.02 -19.40 -32.47
CA LYS A 308 -66.88 -20.79 -32.91
C LYS A 308 -67.03 -20.88 -34.43
N THR A 309 -66.20 -21.68 -35.06
CA THR A 309 -66.21 -21.96 -36.50
C THR A 309 -66.16 -23.46 -36.73
N GLU A 310 -66.68 -23.92 -37.87
CA GLU A 310 -66.56 -25.33 -38.27
C GLU A 310 -65.19 -25.62 -38.94
N GLU A 311 -64.58 -24.58 -39.51
CA GLU A 311 -63.27 -24.64 -40.16
C GLU A 311 -62.18 -24.06 -39.24
N CYS A 312 -60.93 -24.50 -39.44
CA CYS A 312 -59.76 -24.01 -38.70
C CYS A 312 -59.07 -22.87 -39.45
N PHE A 313 -58.63 -21.86 -38.71
CA PHE A 313 -57.91 -20.70 -39.23
C PHE A 313 -56.58 -20.52 -38.50
N THR A 314 -55.63 -19.86 -39.17
CA THR A 314 -54.32 -19.49 -38.59
C THR A 314 -54.45 -18.30 -37.63
N GLU A 315 -55.42 -17.42 -37.89
CA GLU A 315 -55.83 -16.31 -37.04
C GLU A 315 -57.02 -16.72 -36.16
N LEU A 316 -57.16 -16.10 -34.99
CA LEU A 316 -58.22 -16.42 -34.04
C LEU A 316 -59.57 -15.82 -34.52
N PRO A 317 -60.61 -16.63 -34.77
CA PRO A 317 -61.91 -16.10 -35.17
C PRO A 317 -62.58 -15.36 -34.02
N VAL A 318 -62.93 -14.10 -34.24
CA VAL A 318 -63.53 -13.23 -33.22
C VAL A 318 -64.75 -12.49 -33.75
N THR A 319 -65.57 -11.98 -32.85
CA THR A 319 -66.68 -11.08 -33.15
C THR A 319 -66.44 -9.76 -32.44
N ALA A 320 -66.35 -8.68 -33.22
CA ALA A 320 -66.23 -7.32 -32.72
C ALA A 320 -67.38 -6.49 -33.27
N ARG A 321 -68.11 -5.77 -32.42
CA ARG A 321 -69.26 -4.93 -32.84
C ARG A 321 -70.25 -5.68 -33.74
N ASN A 322 -70.59 -6.92 -33.39
CA ASN A 322 -71.46 -7.83 -34.16
C ASN A 322 -70.98 -8.16 -35.59
N THR A 323 -69.71 -7.90 -35.92
CA THR A 323 -69.09 -8.29 -37.19
C THR A 323 -68.11 -9.42 -36.99
N SER A 324 -68.13 -10.41 -37.88
CA SER A 324 -67.19 -11.53 -37.87
C SER A 324 -65.83 -11.09 -38.42
N LEU A 325 -64.81 -11.13 -37.57
CA LEU A 325 -63.44 -10.72 -37.89
C LEU A 325 -62.46 -11.79 -37.39
N PHE A 326 -61.17 -11.56 -37.63
CA PHE A 326 -60.09 -12.43 -37.19
C PHE A 326 -59.07 -11.61 -36.40
N LEU A 327 -58.35 -12.26 -35.48
CA LEU A 327 -57.32 -11.64 -34.66
C LEU A 327 -55.99 -12.35 -34.93
N THR A 328 -54.98 -11.59 -35.34
CA THR A 328 -53.66 -12.16 -35.66
C THR A 328 -52.96 -12.71 -34.41
N PRO A 329 -52.23 -13.83 -34.54
CA PRO A 329 -51.43 -14.37 -33.44
C PRO A 329 -50.29 -13.41 -33.08
N LYS A 330 -49.92 -13.36 -31.79
CA LYS A 330 -48.87 -12.50 -31.19
C LYS A 330 -49.16 -10.99 -31.26
N SER A 331 -49.33 -10.40 -32.44
CA SER A 331 -49.54 -8.95 -32.61
C SER A 331 -50.93 -8.46 -32.17
N ARG A 332 -51.93 -9.36 -32.13
CA ARG A 332 -53.32 -9.09 -31.72
C ARG A 332 -53.98 -7.95 -32.52
N ILE A 333 -53.77 -7.94 -33.84
CA ILE A 333 -54.36 -6.99 -34.78
C ILE A 333 -55.61 -7.63 -35.38
N ILE A 334 -56.70 -6.85 -35.49
CA ILE A 334 -57.96 -7.33 -36.05
C ILE A 334 -57.91 -7.23 -37.59
N THR A 335 -58.14 -8.34 -38.28
CA THR A 335 -58.22 -8.43 -39.74
C THR A 335 -59.61 -8.87 -40.18
N LYS A 336 -60.00 -8.51 -41.41
CA LYS A 336 -61.29 -8.92 -41.99
C LYS A 336 -61.30 -10.37 -42.49
N PHE A 337 -60.12 -10.86 -42.88
CA PHE A 337 -59.95 -12.18 -43.49
C PHE A 337 -58.94 -12.98 -42.67
N GLY A 338 -59.18 -14.29 -42.60
CA GLY A 338 -58.29 -15.26 -41.99
C GLY A 338 -57.89 -16.33 -43.01
N ASN A 339 -56.71 -16.91 -42.80
CA ASN A 339 -56.15 -17.97 -43.62
C ASN A 339 -56.69 -19.32 -43.12
N GLN A 340 -57.55 -19.94 -43.93
CA GLN A 340 -58.09 -21.26 -43.65
C GLN A 340 -56.98 -22.33 -43.72
N LYS A 341 -56.97 -23.25 -42.76
CA LYS A 341 -56.06 -24.40 -42.71
C LYS A 341 -56.82 -25.68 -42.38
N GLU A 342 -56.19 -26.81 -42.67
CA GLU A 342 -56.69 -28.11 -42.24
C GLU A 342 -56.62 -28.23 -40.71
N CYS A 343 -57.68 -28.77 -40.11
CA CYS A 343 -57.73 -29.03 -38.68
C CYS A 343 -56.90 -30.29 -38.35
N SER A 344 -55.77 -30.12 -37.65
CA SER A 344 -54.95 -31.23 -37.14
C SER A 344 -54.98 -31.24 -35.60
N TYR A 345 -55.19 -32.43 -35.04
CA TYR A 345 -55.16 -32.64 -33.59
C TYR A 345 -53.73 -32.75 -33.04
N GLU A 346 -52.78 -33.13 -33.90
CA GLU A 346 -51.36 -33.25 -33.60
C GLU A 346 -50.67 -31.88 -33.62
N LEU A 347 -51.09 -31.00 -34.55
CA LEU A 347 -50.56 -29.64 -34.75
C LEU A 347 -51.69 -28.59 -34.67
N PRO A 348 -52.36 -28.47 -33.51
CA PRO A 348 -53.45 -27.51 -33.34
C PRO A 348 -52.91 -26.08 -33.31
N THR A 349 -53.70 -25.10 -33.77
CA THR A 349 -53.38 -23.69 -33.54
C THR A 349 -53.62 -23.34 -32.08
N MET A 350 -52.61 -22.76 -31.44
CA MET A 350 -52.65 -22.41 -30.02
C MET A 350 -52.49 -20.89 -29.86
N TYR A 351 -53.29 -20.33 -28.95
CA TYR A 351 -53.24 -18.92 -28.60
C TYR A 351 -53.08 -18.76 -27.09
N ARG A 352 -52.28 -17.78 -26.68
CA ARG A 352 -52.19 -17.34 -25.29
C ARG A 352 -53.25 -16.26 -25.05
N ILE A 353 -54.32 -16.65 -24.37
CA ILE A 353 -55.42 -15.77 -23.98
C ILE A 353 -55.28 -15.54 -22.49
N GLU A 354 -54.96 -14.29 -22.13
CA GLU A 354 -54.51 -13.92 -20.78
C GLU A 354 -53.32 -14.81 -20.35
N ASP A 355 -53.51 -15.71 -19.39
CA ASP A 355 -52.50 -16.66 -18.93
C ASP A 355 -52.84 -18.13 -19.23
N THR A 356 -53.85 -18.37 -20.05
CA THR A 356 -54.24 -19.72 -20.48
C THR A 356 -53.89 -19.97 -21.94
N TRP A 357 -53.45 -21.20 -22.21
CA TRP A 357 -53.24 -21.65 -23.58
C TRP A 357 -54.53 -22.32 -24.07
N VAL A 358 -55.09 -21.78 -25.13
CA VAL A 358 -56.29 -22.32 -25.77
C VAL A 358 -55.89 -22.87 -27.13
N GLN A 359 -56.20 -24.15 -27.36
CA GLN A 359 -56.01 -24.82 -28.64
C GLN A 359 -57.33 -24.84 -29.42
N PHE A 360 -57.26 -24.73 -30.74
CA PHE A 360 -58.43 -24.74 -31.62
C PHE A 360 -58.38 -25.91 -32.59
N THR A 361 -59.36 -26.82 -32.45
CA THR A 361 -59.54 -27.99 -33.33
C THR A 361 -61.01 -28.38 -33.45
N PRO A 362 -61.70 -27.89 -34.48
CA PRO A 362 -62.10 -26.49 -34.67
C PRO A 362 -62.75 -25.81 -33.43
N GLU A 363 -63.17 -26.57 -32.43
CA GLU A 363 -63.68 -26.02 -31.17
C GLU A 363 -62.54 -25.56 -30.22
N PRO A 364 -62.75 -24.50 -29.42
CA PRO A 364 -61.78 -24.05 -28.43
C PRO A 364 -61.70 -25.02 -27.24
N GLN A 365 -60.49 -25.47 -26.92
CA GLN A 365 -60.19 -26.29 -25.75
C GLN A 365 -59.05 -25.68 -24.95
N VAL A 366 -59.19 -25.62 -23.63
CA VAL A 366 -58.12 -25.15 -22.75
C VAL A 366 -57.08 -26.25 -22.59
N ARG A 367 -55.82 -25.94 -22.87
CA ARG A 367 -54.71 -26.87 -22.71
C ARG A 367 -54.29 -26.92 -21.23
N GLN A 368 -54.15 -28.12 -20.69
CA GLN A 368 -53.77 -28.32 -19.29
C GLN A 368 -52.28 -28.06 -19.03
N LEU A 369 -51.40 -28.31 -20.02
CA LEU A 369 -49.96 -28.08 -19.90
C LEU A 369 -49.50 -26.98 -20.87
N PRO A 370 -48.86 -25.90 -20.38
CA PRO A 370 -48.31 -24.86 -21.25
C PRO A 370 -47.12 -25.37 -22.08
N PRO A 371 -46.83 -24.76 -23.25
CA PRO A 371 -45.60 -25.03 -23.99
C PRO A 371 -44.34 -24.74 -23.17
N GLN A 372 -43.26 -25.49 -23.43
CA GLN A 372 -41.96 -25.24 -22.82
C GLN A 372 -41.43 -23.87 -23.24
N GLN A 373 -41.00 -23.06 -22.26
CA GLN A 373 -40.34 -21.80 -22.51
C GLN A 373 -38.84 -22.02 -22.75
N LEU A 374 -38.32 -21.43 -23.83
CA LEU A 374 -36.89 -21.41 -24.10
C LEU A 374 -36.22 -20.42 -23.14
N GLN A 375 -35.12 -20.83 -22.51
CA GLN A 375 -34.30 -19.97 -21.66
C GLN A 375 -33.05 -19.50 -22.43
N PRO A 376 -32.54 -18.29 -22.16
CA PRO A 376 -31.28 -17.82 -22.72
C PRO A 376 -30.14 -18.75 -22.33
N MET A 377 -29.23 -19.04 -23.28
CA MET A 377 -28.06 -19.89 -23.05
C MET A 377 -26.84 -19.13 -22.49
N THR A 378 -26.99 -17.84 -22.17
CA THR A 378 -25.88 -16.98 -21.76
C THR A 378 -25.44 -17.28 -20.33
N ALA A 379 -24.18 -17.66 -20.14
CA ALA A 379 -23.55 -17.78 -18.82
C ALA A 379 -22.78 -16.49 -18.49
N LEU A 380 -22.84 -16.05 -17.23
CA LEU A 380 -22.09 -14.89 -16.75
C LEU A 380 -20.59 -15.20 -16.73
N SER A 381 -19.76 -14.35 -17.34
CA SER A 381 -18.32 -14.59 -17.52
C SER A 381 -17.42 -13.78 -16.57
N TRP A 382 -17.96 -13.09 -15.57
CA TRP A 382 -17.19 -12.21 -14.69
C TRP A 382 -16.87 -12.87 -13.35
N GLU A 383 -15.63 -12.69 -12.88
CA GLU A 383 -15.14 -13.16 -11.59
C GLU A 383 -14.49 -12.00 -10.81
N TYR A 384 -14.77 -11.91 -9.51
CA TYR A 384 -14.19 -10.90 -8.63
C TYR A 384 -12.75 -11.25 -8.28
N LEU A 385 -11.82 -10.33 -8.56
CA LEU A 385 -10.43 -10.46 -8.13
C LEU A 385 -10.26 -9.88 -6.72
N THR A 386 -9.98 -10.74 -5.75
CA THR A 386 -9.70 -10.32 -4.38
C THR A 386 -8.49 -9.38 -4.32
N PRO A 387 -8.53 -8.33 -3.48
CA PRO A 387 -7.33 -7.57 -3.20
C PRO A 387 -6.25 -8.52 -2.66
N GLY A 388 -4.99 -8.33 -3.08
CA GLY A 388 -3.85 -9.19 -2.71
C GLY A 388 -3.58 -9.29 -1.19
N PRO A 389 -2.40 -9.75 -0.74
CA PRO A 389 -2.15 -10.12 0.65
C PRO A 389 -2.00 -8.91 1.61
N LEU A 390 -3.08 -8.16 1.82
CA LEU A 390 -3.16 -6.99 2.69
C LEU A 390 -2.96 -7.28 4.17
N ALA A 391 -3.11 -8.54 4.58
CA ALA A 391 -2.81 -8.96 5.95
C ALA A 391 -1.30 -8.91 6.24
N ILE A 392 -0.48 -9.13 5.22
CA ILE A 392 0.97 -9.32 5.34
C ILE A 392 1.72 -8.08 4.87
N SER A 393 1.25 -7.43 3.79
CA SER A 393 1.92 -6.28 3.18
C SER A 393 1.26 -4.93 3.55
N GLY A 394 2.04 -3.84 3.55
CA GLY A 394 1.57 -2.46 3.76
C GLY A 394 2.63 -1.41 3.43
N ILE A 395 2.54 -0.18 3.95
CA ILE A 395 3.56 0.87 3.70
C ILE A 395 4.86 0.69 4.49
N TYR A 396 4.85 -0.15 5.53
CA TYR A 396 6.01 -0.47 6.37
C TYR A 396 6.34 -1.95 6.25
N SER A 397 7.63 -2.28 6.33
CA SER A 397 8.07 -3.67 6.37
C SER A 397 7.76 -4.31 7.74
N GLU A 398 7.71 -5.64 7.79
CA GLU A 398 7.50 -6.39 9.03
C GLU A 398 8.56 -6.05 10.09
N LYS A 399 9.81 -5.83 9.67
CA LYS A 399 10.92 -5.43 10.55
C LYS A 399 10.70 -4.06 11.18
N ASP A 400 10.09 -3.12 10.47
CA ASP A 400 9.81 -1.79 10.98
C ASP A 400 8.65 -1.85 11.99
N LEU A 401 7.62 -2.66 11.70
CA LEU A 401 6.51 -2.89 12.63
C LEU A 401 6.97 -3.58 13.92
N GLU A 402 7.89 -4.54 13.83
CA GLU A 402 8.47 -5.20 14.99
C GLU A 402 9.24 -4.21 15.88
N LYS A 403 10.07 -3.34 15.30
CA LYS A 403 10.75 -2.26 16.04
C LYS A 403 9.76 -1.31 16.73
N LEU A 404 8.67 -0.96 16.04
CA LEU A 404 7.62 -0.13 16.62
C LEU A 404 6.94 -0.84 17.80
N ARG A 405 6.60 -2.13 17.63
CA ARG A 405 6.03 -2.96 18.70
C ARG A 405 6.95 -3.01 19.91
N ASP A 406 8.21 -3.32 19.72
CA ASP A 406 9.19 -3.43 20.81
C ASP A 406 9.35 -2.10 21.54
N HIS A 407 9.37 -0.98 20.81
CA HIS A 407 9.42 0.36 21.41
C HIS A 407 8.17 0.70 22.23
N ILE A 408 6.97 0.32 21.76
CA ILE A 408 5.70 0.53 22.48
C ILE A 408 5.60 -0.38 23.71
N MET A 409 6.08 -1.62 23.62
CA MET A 409 6.03 -2.60 24.71
C MET A 409 7.08 -2.33 25.78
N PHE A 410 8.22 -1.73 25.42
CA PHE A 410 9.33 -1.49 26.33
C PHE A 410 8.92 -0.76 27.64
N PRO A 411 8.13 0.32 27.64
CA PRO A 411 7.65 0.94 28.89
C PRO A 411 6.83 0.01 29.79
N ALA A 412 6.04 -0.91 29.21
CA ALA A 412 5.22 -1.88 29.95
C ALA A 412 6.06 -3.03 30.50
N GLU A 413 7.07 -3.47 29.76
CA GLU A 413 8.00 -4.54 30.17
C GLU A 413 9.09 -4.05 31.13
N LYS A 414 9.49 -2.78 31.02
CA LYS A 414 10.51 -2.13 31.86
C LYS A 414 10.39 -2.43 33.35
N PRO A 415 9.22 -2.28 34.03
CA PRO A 415 9.13 -2.61 35.46
C PRO A 415 9.36 -4.10 35.74
N ALA A 416 8.90 -5.01 34.87
CA ALA A 416 9.14 -6.44 35.02
C ALA A 416 10.63 -6.76 34.83
N LEU A 417 11.28 -6.19 33.80
CA LEU A 417 12.71 -6.31 33.56
C LEU A 417 13.53 -5.76 34.74
N LEU A 418 13.19 -4.58 35.26
CA LEU A 418 13.87 -3.99 36.43
C LEU A 418 13.68 -4.83 37.69
N ASN A 419 12.49 -5.40 37.92
CA ASN A 419 12.25 -6.31 39.03
C ASN A 419 13.07 -7.60 38.92
N THR A 420 13.20 -8.17 37.72
CA THR A 420 14.04 -9.35 37.47
C THR A 420 15.52 -9.03 37.69
N VAL A 421 16.00 -7.88 37.21
CA VAL A 421 17.38 -7.42 37.47
C VAL A 421 17.62 -7.19 38.96
N ALA A 422 16.69 -6.52 39.65
CA ALA A 422 16.77 -6.30 41.10
C ALA A 422 16.78 -7.61 41.88
N ARG A 423 15.96 -8.60 41.48
CA ARG A 423 16.00 -9.96 42.03
C ARG A 423 17.36 -10.63 41.84
N GLY A 424 17.95 -10.54 40.66
CA GLY A 424 19.30 -11.03 40.40
C GLY A 424 20.38 -10.39 41.27
N ILE A 425 20.37 -9.06 41.38
CA ILE A 425 21.30 -8.32 42.23
C ILE A 425 21.13 -8.68 43.71
N SER A 426 19.89 -8.96 44.14
CA SER A 426 19.59 -9.43 45.49
C SER A 426 19.94 -10.90 45.76
N GLY A 427 20.53 -11.60 44.79
CA GLY A 427 20.97 -12.99 44.95
C GLY A 427 19.89 -14.05 44.74
N HIS A 428 18.71 -13.68 44.24
CA HIS A 428 17.68 -14.63 43.86
C HIS A 428 17.95 -15.17 42.45
N SER A 429 17.66 -16.46 42.21
CA SER A 429 17.83 -17.09 40.90
C SER A 429 16.93 -16.43 39.86
N ILE A 430 17.52 -15.97 38.76
CA ILE A 430 16.80 -15.50 37.57
C ILE A 430 16.61 -16.69 36.63
N ASP A 431 15.43 -16.80 36.03
CA ASP A 431 15.20 -17.74 34.92
C ASP A 431 16.05 -17.31 33.71
N THR A 432 17.02 -18.15 33.33
CA THR A 432 18.04 -17.85 32.33
C THR A 432 17.47 -17.58 30.93
N ASN A 433 16.21 -17.93 30.69
CA ASN A 433 15.52 -17.65 29.43
C ASN A 433 15.00 -16.21 29.29
N THR A 434 14.97 -15.42 30.37
CA THR A 434 14.30 -14.09 30.36
C THR A 434 15.25 -12.92 30.14
N ILE A 435 16.48 -12.97 30.68
CA ILE A 435 17.47 -11.89 30.58
C ILE A 435 18.88 -12.50 30.49
N SER A 436 19.56 -12.27 29.37
CA SER A 436 20.99 -12.58 29.22
C SER A 436 21.82 -11.55 29.99
N MET A 437 22.45 -11.97 31.09
CA MET A 437 23.39 -11.13 31.85
C MET A 437 24.60 -10.68 31.00
N TYR A 438 24.94 -11.46 29.96
CA TYR A 438 26.01 -11.13 29.02
C TYR A 438 25.70 -9.88 28.19
N ASN A 439 24.42 -9.61 27.91
CA ASN A 439 24.01 -8.42 27.15
C ASN A 439 23.96 -7.15 28.02
N LEU A 440 24.05 -7.27 29.35
CA LEU A 440 24.08 -6.16 30.30
C LEU A 440 25.52 -5.71 30.63
N LEU A 441 26.52 -6.52 30.28
CA LEU A 441 27.92 -6.25 30.55
C LEU A 441 28.60 -5.84 29.25
N ASP A 442 29.13 -4.62 29.23
CA ASP A 442 29.90 -4.13 28.10
C ASP A 442 31.16 -4.99 27.87
N GLU A 443 31.57 -5.14 26.62
CA GLU A 443 32.68 -6.00 26.20
C GLU A 443 33.99 -5.61 26.92
N ALA A 444 34.18 -4.31 27.18
CA ALA A 444 35.31 -3.81 27.95
C ALA A 444 35.30 -4.26 29.42
N SER A 445 34.11 -4.45 30.01
CA SER A 445 33.96 -4.94 31.39
C SER A 445 34.24 -6.45 31.46
N LEU A 446 33.76 -7.22 30.48
CA LEU A 446 34.06 -8.65 30.37
C LEU A 446 35.56 -8.89 30.16
N ASN A 447 36.21 -8.12 29.29
CA ASN A 447 37.64 -8.22 29.06
C ASN A 447 38.45 -7.88 30.32
N LYS A 448 38.05 -6.86 31.09
CA LYS A 448 38.70 -6.55 32.38
C LYS A 448 38.51 -7.65 33.42
N ILE A 449 37.33 -8.28 33.49
CA ILE A 449 37.08 -9.41 34.39
C ILE A 449 37.94 -10.61 33.97
N ALA A 450 38.00 -10.90 32.67
CA ALA A 450 38.81 -11.97 32.10
C ALA A 450 40.30 -11.75 32.36
N GLU A 451 40.83 -10.55 32.12
CA GLU A 451 42.25 -10.22 32.39
C GLU A 451 42.60 -10.28 33.88
N ASN A 452 41.72 -9.80 34.77
CA ASN A 452 41.94 -9.88 36.20
C ASN A 452 41.85 -11.31 36.75
N ALA A 453 40.91 -12.11 36.25
CA ALA A 453 40.82 -13.53 36.60
C ALA A 453 42.02 -14.31 36.04
N ALA A 454 42.38 -14.08 34.78
CA ALA A 454 43.51 -14.72 34.12
C ALA A 454 44.84 -14.37 34.79
N SER A 455 45.08 -13.10 35.12
CA SER A 455 46.30 -12.69 35.84
C SER A 455 46.39 -13.30 37.25
N ARG A 456 45.26 -13.45 37.96
CA ARG A 456 45.23 -14.09 39.27
C ARG A 456 45.49 -15.60 39.19
N VAL A 457 44.91 -16.29 38.21
CA VAL A 457 45.18 -17.71 37.94
C VAL A 457 46.63 -17.90 37.48
N TRP A 458 47.13 -17.02 36.61
CA TRP A 458 48.50 -17.06 36.10
C TRP A 458 49.54 -16.84 37.21
N ASN A 459 49.31 -15.92 38.14
CA ASN A 459 50.18 -15.75 39.31
C ASN A 459 50.20 -17.02 40.20
N GLY A 460 49.06 -17.70 40.35
CA GLY A 460 49.00 -19.02 41.01
C GLY A 460 49.82 -20.09 40.28
N PHE A 461 49.78 -20.08 38.94
CA PHE A 461 50.53 -21.03 38.12
C PHE A 461 52.04 -20.75 38.11
N VAL A 462 52.46 -19.48 38.06
CA VAL A 462 53.87 -19.06 38.08
C VAL A 462 54.51 -19.37 39.43
N THR A 463 53.80 -19.14 40.54
CA THR A 463 54.30 -19.49 41.88
C THR A 463 54.48 -21.00 42.02
N PHE A 464 53.51 -21.80 41.56
CA PHE A 464 53.64 -23.26 41.51
C PHE A 464 54.79 -23.74 40.59
N GLY A 465 54.94 -23.13 39.41
CA GLY A 465 56.02 -23.43 38.46
C GLY A 465 57.41 -23.10 38.99
N SER A 466 57.58 -21.97 39.69
CA SER A 466 58.86 -21.58 40.28
C SER A 466 59.28 -22.50 41.43
N ALA A 467 58.34 -22.93 42.27
CA ALA A 467 58.61 -23.86 43.37
C ALA A 467 59.02 -25.25 42.86
N THR A 468 58.35 -25.74 41.81
CA THR A 468 58.68 -27.04 41.19
C THR A 468 60.01 -27.00 40.43
N ALA A 469 60.32 -25.90 39.73
CA ALA A 469 61.63 -25.72 39.08
C ALA A 469 62.80 -25.71 40.07
N GLY A 470 62.64 -25.14 41.25
CA GLY A 470 63.65 -25.19 42.32
C GLY A 470 63.94 -26.61 42.80
N ILE A 471 62.90 -27.43 42.99
CA ILE A 471 63.03 -28.84 43.39
C ILE A 471 63.73 -29.65 42.28
N PHE A 472 63.33 -29.45 41.03
CA PHE A 472 63.99 -30.11 39.89
C PHE A 472 65.45 -29.70 39.75
N GLY A 473 65.79 -28.43 39.97
CA GLY A 473 67.17 -27.94 39.95
C GLY A 473 68.06 -28.65 40.97
N ILE A 474 67.58 -28.83 42.20
CA ILE A 474 68.28 -29.59 43.24
C ILE A 474 68.46 -31.05 42.82
N MET A 475 67.42 -31.67 42.25
CA MET A 475 67.48 -33.04 41.76
C MET A 475 68.52 -33.23 40.63
N VAL A 476 68.64 -32.25 39.73
CA VAL A 476 69.62 -32.26 38.63
C VAL A 476 71.04 -32.10 39.20
N ILE A 477 71.25 -31.22 40.18
CA ILE A 477 72.56 -31.07 40.84
C ILE A 477 72.99 -32.39 41.50
N ILE A 478 72.07 -33.07 42.22
CA ILE A 478 72.34 -34.39 42.82
C ILE A 478 72.71 -35.41 41.73
N ARG A 479 72.01 -35.41 40.58
CA ARG A 479 72.33 -36.30 39.46
C ARG A 479 73.70 -36.00 38.82
N ILE A 480 74.09 -34.73 38.72
CA ILE A 480 75.41 -34.33 38.21
C ILE A 480 76.51 -34.81 39.16
N ILE A 481 76.34 -34.62 40.48
CA ILE A 481 77.30 -35.10 41.48
C ILE A 481 77.47 -36.63 41.37
N LYS A 482 76.36 -37.38 41.27
CA LYS A 482 76.41 -38.83 41.04
C LYS A 482 77.19 -39.17 39.77
N LEU A 483 76.95 -38.48 38.66
CA LEU A 483 77.63 -38.72 37.38
C LEU A 483 79.14 -38.48 37.49
N VAL A 484 79.58 -37.44 38.20
CA VAL A 484 81.02 -37.17 38.42
C VAL A 484 81.67 -38.30 39.22
N ILE A 485 81.02 -38.77 40.28
CA ILE A 485 81.51 -39.90 41.09
C ILE A 485 81.59 -41.18 40.26
N ASP A 486 80.53 -41.51 39.52
CA ASP A 486 80.50 -42.68 38.64
C ASP A 486 81.59 -42.59 37.56
N THR A 487 81.79 -41.43 36.95
CA THR A 487 82.84 -41.21 35.93
C THR A 487 84.24 -41.38 36.53
N ALA A 488 84.48 -40.93 37.76
CA ALA A 488 85.76 -41.11 38.44
C ALA A 488 86.04 -42.58 38.78
N ILE A 489 85.03 -43.33 39.26
CA ILE A 489 85.15 -44.76 39.56
C ILE A 489 85.37 -45.57 38.28
N HIS A 490 84.60 -45.31 37.22
CA HIS A 490 84.77 -46.00 35.94
C HIS A 490 86.09 -45.64 35.28
N GLY A 491 86.53 -44.37 35.37
CA GLY A 491 87.83 -43.92 34.88
C GLY A 491 88.99 -44.61 35.59
N TYR A 492 88.88 -44.79 36.91
CA TYR A 492 89.84 -45.57 37.69
C TYR A 492 89.85 -47.05 37.24
N ALA A 493 88.68 -47.69 37.11
CA ALA A 493 88.58 -49.08 36.66
C ALA A 493 89.16 -49.30 35.25
N LEU A 494 88.87 -48.40 34.30
CA LEU A 494 89.41 -48.48 32.94
C LEU A 494 90.91 -48.20 32.87
N HIS A 495 91.42 -47.26 33.67
CA HIS A 495 92.85 -46.95 33.74
C HIS A 495 93.68 -48.14 34.25
N THR A 496 93.14 -48.94 35.18
CA THR A 496 93.83 -50.15 35.67
C THR A 496 93.97 -51.26 34.63
N VAL A 497 93.09 -51.31 33.62
CA VAL A 497 93.06 -52.38 32.61
C VAL A 497 93.73 -51.97 31.29
N TYR A 498 93.53 -50.72 30.84
CA TYR A 498 93.99 -50.26 29.52
C TYR A 498 95.12 -49.21 29.55
N GLY A 499 95.51 -48.72 30.74
CA GLY A 499 96.49 -47.64 30.87
C GLY A 499 96.05 -46.32 30.23
N TRP A 500 97.00 -45.42 29.92
CA TRP A 500 96.71 -44.12 29.32
C TRP A 500 96.39 -44.27 27.82
N SER A 501 95.12 -44.46 27.49
CA SER A 501 94.63 -44.75 26.13
C SER A 501 93.34 -43.96 25.82
N MET A 502 93.01 -43.81 24.53
CA MET A 502 91.76 -43.16 24.06
C MET A 502 90.47 -43.81 24.59
N HIS A 503 90.56 -45.03 25.13
CA HIS A 503 89.45 -45.78 25.72
C HIS A 503 88.93 -45.16 27.03
N LEU A 504 89.68 -44.26 27.66
CA LEU A 504 89.30 -43.56 28.90
C LEU A 504 88.09 -42.63 28.71
N LEU A 505 87.82 -42.17 27.48
CA LEU A 505 86.60 -41.43 27.14
C LEU A 505 85.32 -42.23 27.36
N GLY A 506 85.44 -43.57 27.41
CA GLY A 506 84.32 -44.45 27.75
C GLY A 506 83.78 -44.26 29.16
N ALA A 507 84.58 -43.71 30.09
CA ALA A 507 84.25 -43.54 31.51
C ALA A 507 82.96 -42.75 31.79
N ILE A 508 82.55 -41.88 30.86
CA ILE A 508 81.38 -41.00 30.98
C ILE A 508 80.07 -41.80 30.88
N TRP A 509 80.10 -43.00 30.29
CA TRP A 509 78.90 -43.81 30.05
C TRP A 509 79.02 -45.18 30.72
N SER A 510 78.13 -45.47 31.67
CA SER A 510 78.17 -46.72 32.44
C SER A 510 78.03 -47.96 31.55
N SER A 511 77.20 -47.93 30.51
CA SER A 511 77.09 -49.06 29.58
C SER A 511 78.33 -49.24 28.69
N LEU A 512 79.06 -48.16 28.36
CA LEU A 512 80.28 -48.25 27.55
C LEU A 512 81.47 -48.76 28.37
N THR A 513 81.55 -48.40 29.65
CA THR A 513 82.58 -48.91 30.58
C THR A 513 82.40 -50.39 30.88
N HIS A 514 81.17 -50.83 31.12
CA HIS A 514 80.88 -52.26 31.26
C HIS A 514 81.18 -53.05 29.97
N LEU A 515 80.90 -52.49 28.79
CA LEU A 515 81.24 -53.11 27.51
C LEU A 515 82.77 -53.22 27.32
N LEU A 516 83.52 -52.15 27.61
CA LEU A 516 84.99 -52.14 27.49
C LEU A 516 85.66 -53.06 28.51
N LEU A 517 85.15 -53.14 29.74
CA LEU A 517 85.61 -54.13 30.73
C LEU A 517 85.25 -55.56 30.31
N HIS A 518 84.08 -55.78 29.70
CA HIS A 518 83.68 -57.09 29.18
C HIS A 518 84.56 -57.50 27.99
N LEU A 519 84.90 -56.59 27.07
CA LEU A 519 85.80 -56.87 25.95
C LEU A 519 87.24 -57.12 26.42
N ALA A 520 87.71 -56.43 27.46
CA ALA A 520 88.99 -56.76 28.12
C ALA A 520 88.98 -58.18 28.72
N ARG A 521 87.85 -58.58 29.31
CA ARG A 521 87.65 -59.89 29.93
C ARG A 521 87.47 -61.00 28.87
N VAL A 522 86.79 -60.74 27.76
CA VAL A 522 86.63 -61.66 26.63
C VAL A 522 87.94 -61.83 25.84
N GLY A 523 88.77 -60.78 25.75
CA GLY A 523 90.14 -60.87 25.25
C GLY A 523 91.06 -61.78 26.07
N SER A 524 90.79 -61.94 27.39
CA SER A 524 91.52 -62.88 28.26
C SER A 524 90.88 -64.28 28.35
N ILE A 525 89.65 -64.48 27.85
CA ILE A 525 88.89 -65.74 27.92
C ILE A 525 88.94 -66.53 26.59
N ASN A 526 89.67 -66.06 25.56
CA ASN A 526 90.08 -66.90 24.42
C ASN A 526 91.27 -67.86 24.74
N ARG A 527 91.46 -68.20 26.01
CA ARG A 527 92.39 -69.23 26.52
C ARG A 527 91.73 -70.17 27.54
N SER A 528 90.49 -70.61 27.30
CA SER A 528 89.95 -71.89 27.80
C SER A 528 88.49 -72.09 27.38
N ASN A 529 88.26 -73.04 26.45
CA ASN A 529 87.19 -74.06 26.38
C ASN A 529 85.78 -73.70 26.90
N SER A 530 84.76 -73.69 26.03
CA SER A 530 84.03 -74.82 25.41
C SER A 530 82.78 -75.23 26.20
N ASN A 531 81.62 -75.19 25.52
CA ASN A 531 80.51 -76.15 25.59
C ASN A 531 79.69 -76.19 26.92
N ASP A 532 78.35 -76.26 26.98
CA ASP A 532 77.25 -76.67 26.08
C ASP A 532 75.92 -76.05 26.62
N ASP A 533 75.04 -75.53 25.74
CA ASP A 533 73.74 -76.09 25.29
C ASP A 533 72.47 -75.80 26.15
N ASN A 534 71.50 -75.06 25.57
CA ASN A 534 70.23 -75.62 25.05
C ASN A 534 69.17 -74.55 24.66
N LYS A 535 68.92 -74.45 23.34
CA LYS A 535 67.64 -74.57 22.59
C LYS A 535 66.35 -73.76 22.95
N SER A 536 66.09 -72.72 22.13
CA SER A 536 64.90 -72.36 21.26
C SER A 536 63.42 -72.53 21.73
N PRO A 537 62.38 -71.90 21.09
CA PRO A 537 62.38 -70.93 19.96
C PRO A 537 61.37 -69.73 20.01
N SER A 538 61.65 -68.71 19.18
CA SER A 538 60.77 -67.96 18.23
C SER A 538 59.53 -67.12 18.62
N ALA A 539 59.65 -65.81 18.33
CA ALA A 539 58.82 -64.94 17.45
C ALA A 539 57.42 -64.41 17.95
N PRO A 540 56.82 -63.36 17.33
CA PRO A 540 56.32 -62.13 18.00
C PRO A 540 54.81 -61.84 17.82
N GLU A 541 54.28 -60.77 18.45
CA GLU A 541 53.19 -59.83 18.03
C GLU A 541 52.34 -59.24 19.19
N ASP A 542 51.77 -58.05 18.95
CA ASP A 542 50.93 -57.10 19.73
C ASP A 542 49.65 -57.71 20.41
N PRO A 543 48.64 -56.95 20.95
CA PRO A 543 48.49 -55.62 21.62
C PRO A 543 47.73 -55.73 22.99
N PRO A 544 47.30 -54.64 23.68
CA PRO A 544 46.55 -54.72 24.95
C PRO A 544 45.01 -54.67 24.80
N ALA A 545 44.29 -55.23 25.78
CA ALA A 545 42.82 -55.12 25.97
C ALA A 545 42.44 -54.79 27.43
N LEU A 546 41.54 -53.79 27.58
CA LEU A 546 40.31 -53.60 28.42
C LEU A 546 39.99 -54.54 29.64
N PRO A 547 39.00 -54.30 30.58
CA PRO A 547 37.74 -53.50 30.44
C PRO A 547 37.08 -52.83 31.71
N THR A 548 35.97 -52.08 31.46
CA THR A 548 34.63 -51.92 32.19
C THR A 548 34.52 -51.44 33.66
N GLU A 549 33.48 -50.77 34.21
CA GLU A 549 32.14 -50.13 33.92
C GLU A 549 31.57 -49.60 35.31
N PRO A 550 30.28 -49.26 35.62
CA PRO A 550 29.05 -48.73 34.93
C PRO A 550 28.29 -47.64 35.78
N PRO A 551 26.92 -47.44 35.79
CA PRO A 551 25.82 -47.36 34.78
C PRO A 551 24.99 -46.01 34.88
N VAL A 552 23.90 -45.63 34.17
CA VAL A 552 22.51 -46.17 33.97
C VAL A 552 21.74 -45.26 32.94
N LEU A 553 21.12 -45.79 31.85
CA LEU A 553 19.68 -45.95 31.44
C LEU A 553 18.77 -44.67 31.35
N ILE A 554 17.96 -44.37 30.29
CA ILE A 554 16.65 -44.98 29.88
C ILE A 554 16.17 -44.56 28.45
N GLU A 555 15.76 -45.58 27.65
CA GLU A 555 14.63 -45.84 26.68
C GLU A 555 14.08 -44.80 25.64
N ILE A 556 14.05 -45.06 24.29
CA ILE A 556 13.15 -45.85 23.35
C ILE A 556 11.81 -45.09 22.96
N PRO A 557 11.12 -45.22 21.77
CA PRO A 557 11.23 -46.14 20.58
C PRO A 557 11.08 -45.57 19.12
N LYS A 558 11.53 -46.39 18.14
CA LYS A 558 10.96 -46.85 16.82
C LYS A 558 10.43 -45.81 15.78
N THR A 559 10.45 -45.99 14.45
CA THR A 559 10.41 -47.22 13.62
C THR A 559 10.95 -46.94 12.21
N ASP A 560 11.53 -47.98 11.63
CA ASP A 560 12.11 -48.10 10.29
C ASP A 560 11.11 -48.73 9.29
N LYS A 561 11.28 -48.44 7.99
CA LYS A 561 11.12 -49.33 6.82
C LYS A 561 10.57 -48.64 5.56
N ASN A 562 11.49 -48.47 4.61
CA ASN A 562 11.20 -48.43 3.18
C ASN A 562 10.74 -49.81 2.68
N ILE A 563 9.60 -49.85 2.00
CA ILE A 563 9.20 -50.91 1.07
C ILE A 563 8.68 -50.23 -0.20
N ARG A 564 9.23 -50.60 -1.34
CA ARG A 564 8.67 -50.32 -2.67
C ARG A 564 8.05 -51.61 -3.22
N PRO A 565 6.91 -51.51 -3.91
CA PRO A 565 6.77 -52.24 -5.17
C PRO A 565 6.16 -51.40 -6.30
N ASN A 566 6.36 -51.88 -7.52
CA ASN A 566 5.92 -51.34 -8.82
C ASN A 566 4.39 -51.18 -8.95
N ILE A 567 3.93 -50.25 -9.80
CA ILE A 567 3.22 -50.50 -11.09
C ILE A 567 2.72 -49.15 -11.70
N GLU A 568 2.63 -49.16 -13.03
CA GLU A 568 2.37 -48.15 -14.07
C GLU A 568 1.28 -47.09 -13.86
N SER A 569 1.46 -45.95 -14.54
CA SER A 569 0.37 -45.22 -15.22
C SER A 569 0.89 -44.41 -16.41
N ALA A 570 0.06 -44.38 -17.45
CA ALA A 570 0.36 -44.04 -18.84
C ALA A 570 0.71 -42.57 -19.09
N THR A 571 1.71 -42.34 -19.97
CA THR A 571 2.00 -41.05 -20.59
C THR A 571 1.34 -41.01 -21.97
N ILE A 572 0.37 -40.13 -22.16
CA ILE A 572 -0.10 -39.69 -23.48
C ILE A 572 0.70 -38.44 -23.82
N ASN A 573 1.51 -38.53 -24.88
CA ASN A 573 2.19 -37.39 -25.50
C ASN A 573 1.17 -36.52 -26.25
N PHE A 574 1.24 -35.20 -26.04
CA PHE A 574 0.91 -34.22 -27.08
C PHE A 574 2.23 -33.60 -27.57
N PRO A 575 2.43 -33.46 -28.90
CA PRO A 575 3.65 -32.89 -29.46
C PRO A 575 3.78 -31.39 -29.15
N PRO A 576 5.01 -30.85 -29.25
CA PRO A 576 5.25 -29.42 -29.08
C PRO A 576 4.90 -28.72 -30.39
N ASP A 577 4.09 -27.68 -30.33
CA ASP A 577 4.12 -26.67 -31.40
C ASP A 577 4.10 -25.26 -30.82
N THR A 578 5.08 -24.55 -31.33
CA THR A 578 5.51 -23.19 -31.10
C THR A 578 4.48 -22.16 -31.56
N ASN A 579 4.46 -21.01 -30.86
CA ASN A 579 3.95 -19.71 -31.31
C ASN A 579 4.04 -19.50 -32.83
N PRO A 580 3.02 -18.87 -33.46
CA PRO A 580 3.06 -17.40 -33.57
C PRO A 580 1.70 -16.71 -33.74
N PHE A 581 1.32 -15.78 -32.86
CA PHE A 581 0.49 -14.62 -33.26
C PHE A 581 0.93 -13.35 -32.54
N ARG A 582 2.00 -12.76 -33.09
CA ARG A 582 2.20 -11.31 -33.15
C ARG A 582 1.32 -10.77 -34.30
N HIS A 583 0.79 -9.56 -34.12
CA HIS A 583 -0.11 -8.79 -35.00
C HIS A 583 -1.61 -8.98 -34.78
N LEU A 584 -2.17 -8.11 -33.94
CA LEU A 584 -3.35 -7.29 -34.25
C LEU A 584 -3.34 -6.05 -33.35
N SER A 585 -2.30 -5.22 -33.53
CA SER A 585 -2.34 -3.81 -33.16
C SER A 585 -3.00 -3.04 -34.31
N ASN A 586 -4.33 -3.00 -34.32
CA ASN A 586 -5.08 -2.00 -35.07
C ASN A 586 -5.89 -1.21 -34.05
N VAL A 587 -5.33 -0.06 -33.68
CA VAL A 587 -5.99 1.05 -33.00
C VAL A 587 -7.13 1.52 -33.91
N PRO A 588 -8.39 1.66 -33.43
CA PRO A 588 -9.39 2.44 -34.14
C PRO A 588 -9.06 3.93 -33.95
N ASP A 589 -8.97 4.64 -35.07
CA ASP A 589 -8.68 6.08 -35.15
C ASP A 589 -9.52 6.91 -34.16
N SER A 590 -8.84 7.79 -33.42
CA SER A 590 -9.40 8.79 -32.49
C SER A 590 -10.46 9.72 -33.12
N ILE A 591 -10.55 9.74 -34.45
CA ILE A 591 -11.51 10.54 -35.23
C ILE A 591 -12.94 9.96 -35.13
N GLN A 592 -13.12 8.64 -34.97
CA GLN A 592 -14.46 8.04 -34.85
C GLN A 592 -15.13 8.34 -33.50
N PHE A 593 -14.35 8.47 -32.42
CA PHE A 593 -14.88 8.80 -31.09
C PHE A 593 -15.32 10.28 -30.99
N GLN A 594 -14.57 11.19 -31.61
CA GLN A 594 -14.94 12.62 -31.67
C GLN A 594 -16.23 12.83 -32.47
N HIS A 595 -16.44 12.09 -33.56
CA HIS A 595 -17.65 12.19 -34.37
C HIS A 595 -18.90 11.63 -33.66
N LEU A 596 -18.73 10.63 -32.79
CA LEU A 596 -19.82 10.05 -31.99
C LEU A 596 -20.21 10.95 -30.80
N SER A 597 -19.21 11.55 -30.15
CA SER A 597 -19.39 12.50 -29.03
C SER A 597 -20.10 13.78 -29.47
N ASN A 598 -19.74 14.32 -30.65
CA ASN A 598 -20.41 15.50 -31.20
C ASN A 598 -21.87 15.21 -31.58
N ARG A 599 -22.18 14.01 -32.09
CA ARG A 599 -23.56 13.59 -32.41
C ARG A 599 -24.43 13.37 -31.18
N LEU A 600 -23.86 12.98 -30.04
CA LEU A 600 -24.59 12.84 -28.77
C LEU A 600 -24.96 14.21 -28.17
N LYS A 601 -24.10 15.23 -28.31
CA LYS A 601 -24.40 16.61 -27.89
C LYS A 601 -25.50 17.27 -28.70
N ASP A 602 -25.64 16.91 -29.98
CA ASP A 602 -26.73 17.42 -30.83
C ASP A 602 -28.11 16.79 -30.49
N ILE A 603 -28.12 15.61 -29.86
CA ILE A 603 -29.37 14.93 -29.45
C ILE A 603 -29.88 15.46 -28.09
N GLU A 604 -28.99 15.96 -27.21
CA GLU A 604 -29.37 16.59 -25.93
C GLU A 604 -29.99 18.00 -26.06
N GLN A 605 -29.97 18.60 -27.25
CA GLN A 605 -30.53 19.94 -27.49
C GLN A 605 -31.99 19.96 -28.00
N ILE A 606 -32.66 18.82 -28.07
CA ILE A 606 -34.08 18.77 -28.45
C ILE A 606 -34.93 19.14 -27.21
N PRO A 607 -35.71 20.25 -27.23
CA PRO A 607 -36.49 20.67 -26.08
C PRO A 607 -37.62 19.66 -25.82
N THR A 608 -37.61 19.07 -24.63
CA THR A 608 -38.71 18.27 -24.08
C THR A 608 -39.92 19.17 -23.86
N SER A 609 -40.99 18.97 -24.63
CA SER A 609 -42.28 19.60 -24.35
C SER A 609 -42.85 19.00 -23.06
N THR A 610 -43.00 19.83 -22.04
CA THR A 610 -43.67 19.51 -20.78
C THR A 610 -45.13 19.12 -21.02
N SER A 611 -45.52 17.90 -20.60
CA SER A 611 -46.94 17.61 -20.33
C SER A 611 -47.18 17.65 -18.82
N GLU A 612 -48.04 18.58 -18.43
CA GLU A 612 -48.55 18.72 -17.07
C GLU A 612 -49.44 17.53 -16.73
N PHE A 613 -49.07 16.78 -15.69
CA PHE A 613 -49.94 15.83 -15.01
C PHE A 613 -50.59 16.55 -13.81
N VAL A 614 -51.89 16.81 -13.91
CA VAL A 614 -52.74 17.22 -12.79
C VAL A 614 -53.33 15.95 -12.16
N PRO A 615 -53.14 15.68 -10.85
CA PRO A 615 -53.76 14.54 -10.21
C PRO A 615 -55.22 14.84 -9.84
N LYS A 616 -56.10 13.88 -10.14
CA LYS A 616 -57.39 13.71 -9.45
C LYS A 616 -57.26 12.59 -8.43
#